data_AF-X0VU86-F1
#
_entry.id   AF-X0VU86-F1
#
_cell.length_a   1.000
_cell.length_b   1.000
_cell.length_c   1.000
_cell.angle_alpha   90.00
_cell.angle_beta   90.00
_cell.angle_gamma   90.00
#
_symmetry.space_group_name_H-M   'P 1'
#
loop_
_entity.id
_entity.type
_entity.pdbx_description
1 polymer ?
#
loop_
_entity_poly.entity_id
_entity_poly.type
_entity_poly.pdbx_seq_one_letter_code
_entity_poly.pdbx_strand_id
1 'polypeptide(L)'
;MGDTALKGPGSYLAGVMHFYHIGFDYLASSQKLDPSLLANNYAAIVISDWPANNFSDQQLKAIAEKVHAGMGLLMIGGWESFTGVNRGYTDTVLKEVLPVVMQATDDRVNCYQVCLIEKTTEHKIAASLPFDKNPPCIGGFNRLVAKPGATVVLSARRFEVCHSQNKFTFTPAEKTEPLLVVGCYGKGLVAAFATDVAPHWVGGLVDWGDRRITAQAPGANEVEVGNRHA
;
A
#
# COMPACT_ATOMS: atom_id res chain seq x y z
N MET A 1 1.03 2.72 10.68
CA MET A 1 1.38 1.60 11.59
C MET A 1 2.09 0.55 10.78
N GLY A 2 3.31 0.18 11.18
CA GLY A 2 4.03 -0.99 10.66
C GLY A 2 5.30 -0.68 9.92
N ASP A 3 5.62 -1.48 8.91
CA ASP A 3 6.90 -1.47 8.18
C ASP A 3 8.11 -1.66 9.11
N THR A 4 8.02 -2.63 10.02
CA THR A 4 9.05 -3.04 11.00
C THR A 4 9.38 -1.98 12.06
N ALA A 5 10.03 -0.87 11.69
CA ALA A 5 10.46 0.20 12.60
C ALA A 5 10.79 1.52 11.85
N LEU A 6 10.71 2.66 12.54
CA LEU A 6 11.12 3.98 11.99
C LEU A 6 12.60 4.06 11.59
N LYS A 7 13.47 3.25 12.21
CA LYS A 7 14.88 3.14 11.82
C LYS A 7 15.13 2.07 10.75
N GLY A 8 14.10 1.79 9.93
CA GLY A 8 14.08 0.76 8.90
C GLY A 8 13.04 1.10 7.83
N PRO A 9 12.30 0.12 7.27
CA PRO A 9 11.29 0.35 6.23
C PRO A 9 10.24 1.42 6.58
N GLY A 10 9.86 1.56 7.85
CA GLY A 10 8.93 2.61 8.29
C GLY A 10 9.44 4.04 8.13
N SER A 11 10.74 4.25 7.87
CA SER A 11 11.29 5.58 7.55
C SER A 11 10.79 6.14 6.22
N TYR A 12 10.44 5.31 5.24
CA TYR A 12 10.07 5.76 3.89
C TYR A 12 8.80 6.61 3.94
N LEU A 13 7.68 6.01 4.39
CA LEU A 13 6.42 6.72 4.50
C LEU A 13 6.48 7.83 5.57
N ALA A 14 7.10 7.56 6.72
CA ALA A 14 7.20 8.56 7.79
C ALA A 14 7.97 9.80 7.34
N GLY A 15 9.09 9.62 6.63
CA GLY A 15 9.88 10.70 6.05
C GLY A 15 9.07 11.54 5.08
N VAL A 16 8.41 10.91 4.10
CA VAL A 16 7.55 11.60 3.12
C VAL A 16 6.41 12.34 3.79
N MET A 17 5.69 11.72 4.74
CA MET A 17 4.63 12.37 5.50
C MET A 17 5.15 13.60 6.25
N HIS A 18 6.33 13.50 6.88
CA HIS A 18 6.96 14.62 7.57
C HIS A 18 7.34 15.75 6.60
N PHE A 19 7.89 15.42 5.44
CA PHE A 19 8.26 16.38 4.39
C PHE A 19 7.06 17.22 3.92
N TYR A 20 5.88 16.60 3.83
CA TYR A 20 4.61 17.30 3.48
C TYR A 20 3.83 17.81 4.69
N HIS A 21 4.45 17.89 5.87
CA HIS A 21 3.85 18.40 7.11
C HIS A 21 2.57 17.66 7.53
N ILE A 22 2.49 16.36 7.24
CA ILE A 22 1.41 15.49 7.69
C ILE A 22 1.78 14.96 9.08
N GLY A 23 1.05 15.40 10.11
CA GLY A 23 1.23 14.89 11.47
C GLY A 23 0.79 13.43 11.60
N PHE A 24 1.53 12.63 12.36
CA PHE A 24 1.23 11.21 12.57
C PHE A 24 1.68 10.73 13.94
N ASP A 25 0.98 9.70 14.43
CA ASP A 25 1.46 8.81 15.46
C ASP A 25 1.94 7.51 14.80
N TYR A 26 3.09 7.00 15.24
CA TYR A 26 3.69 5.79 14.69
C TYR A 26 3.70 4.66 15.71
N LEU A 27 3.47 3.47 15.20
CA LEU A 27 3.75 2.23 15.90
C LEU A 27 4.56 1.32 14.97
N ALA A 28 5.50 0.57 15.54
CA ALA A 28 6.32 -0.47 14.89
C ALA A 28 5.60 -1.82 14.81
N SER A 29 5.92 -2.65 13.82
CA SER A 29 5.25 -3.97 13.61
C SER A 29 5.42 -4.94 14.79
N SER A 30 6.38 -4.71 15.68
CA SER A 30 6.57 -5.48 16.92
C SER A 30 5.67 -5.04 18.08
N GLN A 31 4.95 -3.92 17.93
CA GLN A 31 4.10 -3.36 18.97
C GLN A 31 2.65 -3.76 18.74
N LYS A 32 1.94 -4.08 19.83
CA LYS A 32 0.47 -4.20 19.79
C LYS A 32 -0.16 -2.82 19.75
N LEU A 33 -1.38 -2.72 19.24
CA LEU A 33 -2.12 -1.47 19.26
C LEU A 33 -2.37 -1.03 20.72
N ASP A 34 -1.85 0.14 21.08
CA ASP A 34 -2.20 0.82 22.32
C ASP A 34 -3.67 1.33 22.21
N PRO A 35 -4.59 0.87 23.08
CA PRO A 35 -5.98 1.32 23.06
C PRO A 35 -6.17 2.83 23.19
N SER A 36 -5.25 3.53 23.85
CA SER A 36 -5.32 4.99 24.01
C SER A 36 -5.28 5.74 22.68
N LEU A 37 -4.62 5.18 21.67
CA LEU A 37 -4.58 5.78 20.33
C LEU A 37 -5.95 5.77 19.67
N LEU A 38 -6.82 4.81 19.98
CA LEU A 38 -8.19 4.81 19.46
C LEU A 38 -9.07 5.89 20.12
N ALA A 39 -8.64 6.51 21.22
CA ALA A 39 -9.35 7.67 21.79
C ALA A 39 -9.11 8.94 20.97
N ASN A 40 -8.03 9.00 20.19
CA ASN A 40 -7.69 10.15 19.35
C ASN A 40 -8.67 10.32 18.17
N ASN A 41 -8.75 11.55 17.68
CA ASN A 41 -9.56 11.92 16.52
C ASN A 41 -8.71 11.97 15.24
N TYR A 42 -8.23 10.80 14.78
CA TYR A 42 -7.48 10.72 13.54
C TYR A 42 -8.36 10.94 12.31
N ALA A 43 -7.82 11.66 11.32
CA ALA A 43 -8.45 11.76 10.00
C ALA A 43 -8.40 10.42 9.23
N ALA A 44 -7.32 9.64 9.43
CA ALA A 44 -7.16 8.34 8.79
C ALA A 44 -6.23 7.42 9.60
N ILE A 45 -6.37 6.11 9.36
CA ILE A 45 -5.43 5.09 9.80
C ILE A 45 -4.74 4.47 8.58
N VAL A 46 -3.42 4.31 8.66
CA VAL A 46 -2.62 3.57 7.66
C VAL A 46 -2.08 2.28 8.30
N ILE A 47 -2.38 1.14 7.66
CA ILE A 47 -1.89 -0.19 8.03
C ILE A 47 -0.96 -0.66 6.91
N SER A 48 0.33 -0.85 7.20
CA SER A 48 1.36 -1.27 6.23
C SER A 48 2.29 -2.29 6.87
N ASP A 49 2.35 -3.51 6.34
CA ASP A 49 3.16 -4.61 6.89
C ASP A 49 3.08 -4.72 8.43
N TRP A 50 1.84 -4.71 8.91
CA TRP A 50 1.51 -4.80 10.32
C TRP A 50 0.70 -6.07 10.58
N PRO A 51 1.21 -7.02 11.37
CA PRO A 51 0.52 -8.27 11.71
C PRO A 51 -0.88 -8.06 12.30
N ALA A 52 -1.88 -8.78 11.81
CA ALA A 52 -3.24 -8.70 12.36
C ALA A 52 -3.33 -9.11 13.84
N ASN A 53 -2.44 -9.98 14.33
CA ASN A 53 -2.38 -10.44 15.73
C ASN A 53 -1.92 -9.35 16.72
N ASN A 54 -1.47 -8.19 16.22
CA ASN A 54 -1.21 -7.01 17.03
C ASN A 54 -2.49 -6.24 17.38
N PHE A 55 -3.62 -6.63 16.79
CA PHE A 55 -4.95 -6.17 17.18
C PHE A 55 -5.71 -7.27 17.94
N SER A 56 -6.60 -6.85 18.83
CA SER A 56 -7.73 -7.68 19.25
C SER A 56 -8.92 -7.49 18.31
N ASP A 57 -9.83 -8.46 18.29
CA ASP A 57 -11.08 -8.36 17.53
C ASP A 57 -11.90 -7.12 17.91
N GLN A 58 -11.89 -6.73 19.18
CA GLN A 58 -12.58 -5.54 19.66
C GLN A 58 -11.95 -4.26 19.10
N GLN A 59 -10.61 -4.22 19.00
CA GLN A 59 -9.90 -3.08 18.40
C GLN A 59 -10.21 -2.97 16.91
N LEU A 60 -10.22 -4.08 16.17
CA LEU A 60 -10.58 -4.06 14.75
C LEU A 60 -12.04 -3.63 14.53
N LYS A 61 -12.96 -4.05 15.39
CA LYS A 61 -14.36 -3.59 15.37
C LYS A 61 -14.46 -2.08 15.62
N ALA A 62 -13.75 -1.56 16.63
CA ALA A 62 -13.72 -0.12 16.91
C ALA A 62 -13.15 0.70 15.75
N ILE A 63 -12.11 0.19 15.06
CA ILE A 63 -11.59 0.80 13.83
C ILE A 63 -12.66 0.80 12.74
N ALA A 64 -13.33 -0.33 12.51
CA ALA A 64 -14.40 -0.43 11.51
C ALA A 64 -15.56 0.56 11.78
N GLU A 65 -15.97 0.73 13.04
CA GLU A 65 -16.99 1.69 13.45
C GLU A 65 -16.55 3.14 13.20
N LYS A 66 -15.31 3.49 13.53
CA LYS A 66 -14.75 4.83 13.25
C LYS A 66 -14.66 5.11 11.75
N VAL A 67 -14.28 4.11 10.95
CA VAL A 67 -14.29 4.22 9.48
C VAL A 67 -15.71 4.43 9.00
N HIS A 68 -16.67 3.63 9.47
CA HIS A 68 -18.08 3.79 9.14
C HIS A 68 -18.60 5.22 9.45
N ALA A 69 -18.12 5.82 10.53
CA ALA A 69 -18.48 7.18 10.94
C ALA A 69 -17.80 8.29 10.13
N GLY A 70 -16.72 8.01 9.38
CA GLY A 70 -16.07 8.99 8.51
C GLY A 70 -14.53 8.98 8.51
N MET A 71 -13.88 8.20 9.39
CA MET A 71 -12.42 8.09 9.40
C MET A 71 -11.91 7.38 8.13
N GLY A 72 -10.80 7.85 7.56
CA GLY A 72 -10.16 7.19 6.44
C GLY A 72 -9.45 5.89 6.84
N LEU A 73 -9.40 4.92 5.94
CA LEU A 73 -8.55 3.73 6.10
C LEU A 73 -7.75 3.45 4.83
N LEU A 74 -6.44 3.33 4.98
CA LEU A 74 -5.54 2.85 3.93
C LEU A 74 -4.85 1.59 4.41
N MET A 75 -4.95 0.51 3.64
CA MET A 75 -4.08 -0.66 3.78
C MET A 75 -3.08 -0.69 2.61
N ILE A 76 -1.80 -0.79 2.95
CA ILE A 76 -0.67 -0.89 2.02
C ILE A 76 -0.19 -2.34 2.01
N GLY A 77 0.22 -2.82 0.83
CA GLY A 77 0.64 -4.18 0.59
C GLY A 77 1.97 -4.51 1.22
N GLY A 78 2.19 -5.79 1.42
CA GLY A 78 3.30 -6.34 2.17
C GLY A 78 3.04 -7.80 2.51
N TRP A 79 4.05 -8.46 3.08
CA TRP A 79 3.95 -9.89 3.42
C TRP A 79 3.04 -10.16 4.62
N GLU A 80 2.86 -9.17 5.50
CA GLU A 80 1.99 -9.22 6.69
C GLU A 80 0.70 -8.40 6.52
N SER A 81 0.45 -7.87 5.32
CA SER A 81 -0.79 -7.21 4.93
C SER A 81 -1.76 -8.16 4.22
N PHE A 82 -3.04 -7.77 4.15
CA PHE A 82 -4.11 -8.51 3.48
C PHE A 82 -4.19 -9.99 3.93
N THR A 83 -4.20 -10.94 2.99
CA THR A 83 -4.03 -12.36 3.34
C THR A 83 -2.57 -12.61 3.69
N GLY A 84 -1.63 -12.26 2.80
CA GLY A 84 -0.20 -12.47 3.03
C GLY A 84 0.13 -13.93 3.32
N VAL A 85 1.31 -14.18 3.90
CA VAL A 85 1.76 -15.55 4.21
C VAL A 85 0.99 -16.16 5.40
N ASN A 86 0.56 -15.33 6.33
CA ASN A 86 -0.04 -15.75 7.60
C ASN A 86 -1.57 -15.73 7.61
N ARG A 87 -2.22 -15.37 6.50
CA ARG A 87 -3.67 -15.15 6.41
C ARG A 87 -4.19 -14.13 7.44
N GLY A 88 -3.42 -13.09 7.71
CA GLY A 88 -3.60 -12.22 8.87
C GLY A 88 -4.97 -11.54 8.92
N TYR A 89 -5.37 -10.86 7.86
CA TYR A 89 -6.62 -10.08 7.84
C TYR A 89 -7.81 -10.82 7.22
N THR A 90 -7.59 -12.01 6.64
CA THR A 90 -8.60 -12.79 5.91
C THR A 90 -9.84 -13.09 6.74
N ASP A 91 -9.65 -13.35 8.04
CA ASP A 91 -10.72 -13.78 8.94
C ASP A 91 -11.07 -12.69 9.98
N THR A 92 -10.91 -11.42 9.59
CA THR A 92 -11.18 -10.25 10.44
C THR A 92 -12.30 -9.37 9.90
N VAL A 93 -12.85 -8.47 10.73
CA VAL A 93 -13.87 -7.49 10.30
C VAL A 93 -13.37 -6.55 9.19
N LEU A 94 -12.05 -6.34 9.04
CA LEU A 94 -11.51 -5.51 7.97
C LEU A 94 -11.73 -6.12 6.58
N LYS A 95 -12.00 -7.43 6.48
CA LYS A 95 -12.47 -8.06 5.23
C LYS A 95 -13.70 -7.38 4.68
N GLU A 96 -14.63 -6.93 5.52
CA GLU A 96 -15.84 -6.24 5.09
C GLU A 96 -15.58 -4.76 4.80
N VAL A 97 -14.66 -4.13 5.53
CA VAL A 97 -14.35 -2.70 5.42
C VAL A 97 -13.56 -2.36 4.15
N LEU A 98 -12.57 -3.17 3.79
CA LEU A 98 -11.68 -2.87 2.65
C LEU A 98 -12.41 -2.97 1.30
N PRO A 99 -12.02 -2.19 0.27
CA PRO A 99 -12.69 -2.17 -1.03
C PRO A 99 -12.31 -3.37 -1.93
N VAL A 100 -11.66 -4.39 -1.36
CA VAL A 100 -11.10 -5.55 -2.06
C VAL A 100 -11.52 -6.85 -1.39
N VAL A 101 -11.57 -7.91 -2.17
CA VAL A 101 -11.65 -9.30 -1.72
C VAL A 101 -10.22 -9.84 -1.65
N MET A 102 -9.82 -10.24 -0.45
CA MET A 102 -8.55 -10.91 -0.19
C MET A 102 -8.63 -12.39 -0.58
N GLN A 103 -7.50 -13.01 -0.93
CA GLN A 103 -7.47 -14.43 -1.34
C GLN A 103 -7.72 -15.36 -0.15
N ALA A 104 -8.16 -16.59 -0.42
CA ALA A 104 -8.29 -17.64 0.60
C ALA A 104 -6.93 -18.23 1.05
N THR A 105 -5.89 -18.03 0.25
CA THR A 105 -4.52 -18.57 0.43
C THR A 105 -3.49 -17.46 0.25
N ASP A 106 -2.21 -17.77 0.48
CA ASP A 106 -1.09 -16.83 0.24
C ASP A 106 -1.29 -16.03 -1.05
N ASP A 107 -1.36 -14.71 -0.90
CA ASP A 107 -1.66 -13.77 -1.97
C ASP A 107 -0.40 -13.06 -2.49
N ARG A 108 0.79 -13.38 -1.97
CA ARG A 108 2.02 -12.70 -2.33
C ARG A 108 2.43 -13.02 -3.77
N VAL A 109 2.66 -11.97 -4.57
CA VAL A 109 3.19 -12.07 -5.93
C VAL A 109 4.52 -11.33 -5.99
N ASN A 110 5.62 -12.07 -5.91
CA ASN A 110 6.96 -11.52 -6.10
C ASN A 110 7.26 -11.41 -7.60
N CYS A 111 7.61 -10.21 -8.07
CA CYS A 111 7.89 -9.93 -9.47
C CYS A 111 9.41 -9.85 -9.68
N TYR A 112 10.01 -10.97 -10.10
CA TYR A 112 11.44 -11.04 -10.42
C TYR A 112 11.78 -10.42 -11.79
N GLN A 113 10.77 -10.21 -12.63
CA GLN A 113 10.84 -9.47 -13.89
C GLN A 113 9.99 -8.20 -13.81
N VAL A 114 9.99 -7.44 -14.90
CA VAL A 114 9.31 -6.14 -14.98
C VAL A 114 7.83 -6.26 -14.66
N CYS A 115 7.38 -5.45 -13.71
CA CYS A 115 5.98 -5.21 -13.40
C CYS A 115 5.74 -3.70 -13.35
N LEU A 116 4.92 -3.18 -14.27
CA LEU A 116 4.65 -1.74 -14.40
C LEU A 116 3.27 -1.38 -13.85
N ILE A 117 3.12 -0.14 -13.41
CA ILE A 117 1.83 0.40 -12.96
C ILE A 117 1.08 1.05 -14.12
N GLU A 118 -0.14 0.60 -14.37
CA GLU A 118 -1.08 1.16 -15.36
C GLU A 118 -2.18 1.97 -14.67
N LYS A 119 -2.43 3.20 -15.14
CA LYS A 119 -3.61 3.97 -14.73
C LYS A 119 -4.85 3.39 -15.43
N THR A 120 -5.81 2.94 -14.63
CA THR A 120 -7.02 2.27 -15.15
C THR A 120 -8.19 3.25 -15.33
N THR A 121 -8.26 4.30 -14.52
CA THR A 121 -9.28 5.35 -14.62
C THR A 121 -8.74 6.69 -14.17
N GLU A 122 -9.40 7.77 -14.60
CA GLU A 122 -9.11 9.11 -14.09
C GLU A 122 -9.58 9.24 -12.64
N HIS A 123 -8.67 9.68 -11.77
CA HIS A 123 -8.95 9.85 -10.35
C HIS A 123 -8.01 10.90 -9.75
N LYS A 124 -8.50 11.68 -8.77
CA LYS A 124 -7.73 12.74 -8.11
C LYS A 124 -6.39 12.29 -7.52
N ILE A 125 -6.28 11.02 -7.12
CA ILE A 125 -5.03 10.44 -6.58
C ILE A 125 -3.94 10.34 -7.66
N ALA A 126 -4.32 10.08 -8.92
CA ALA A 126 -3.38 9.85 -10.01
C ALA A 126 -3.30 11.02 -11.02
N ALA A 127 -4.11 12.06 -10.84
CA ALA A 127 -4.36 13.09 -11.87
C ALA A 127 -3.10 13.88 -12.29
N SER A 128 -2.18 14.16 -11.36
CA SER A 128 -0.94 14.90 -11.63
C SER A 128 0.25 14.01 -11.98
N LEU A 129 0.05 12.68 -12.05
CA LEU A 129 1.13 11.71 -12.17
C LEU A 129 1.22 11.15 -13.61
N PRO A 130 2.42 11.03 -14.18
CA PRO A 130 2.59 10.73 -15.61
C PRO A 130 2.56 9.23 -15.93
N PHE A 131 1.58 8.47 -15.40
CA PHE A 131 1.48 7.02 -15.62
C PHE A 131 1.46 6.63 -17.11
N ASP A 132 0.82 7.46 -17.96
CA ASP A 132 0.70 7.19 -19.40
C ASP A 132 2.00 7.44 -20.19
N LYS A 133 2.98 8.15 -19.60
CA LYS A 133 4.24 8.51 -20.26
C LYS A 133 5.47 7.86 -19.62
N ASN A 134 5.43 7.69 -18.31
CA ASN A 134 6.54 7.19 -17.50
C ASN A 134 5.96 6.35 -16.34
N PRO A 135 5.45 5.15 -16.62
CA PRO A 135 4.94 4.26 -15.58
C PRO A 135 6.11 3.72 -14.74
N PRO A 136 6.02 3.78 -13.41
CA PRO A 136 7.04 3.19 -12.53
C PRO A 136 6.92 1.66 -12.51
N CYS A 137 8.01 1.00 -12.13
CA CYS A 137 8.02 -0.43 -11.87
C CYS A 137 7.92 -0.74 -10.37
N ILE A 138 7.37 -1.92 -10.04
CA ILE A 138 7.26 -2.44 -8.68
C ILE A 138 7.87 -3.84 -8.59
N GLY A 139 8.30 -4.24 -7.39
CA GLY A 139 8.93 -5.54 -7.12
C GLY A 139 7.95 -6.64 -6.72
N GLY A 140 6.71 -6.30 -6.39
CA GLY A 140 5.68 -7.28 -6.04
C GLY A 140 4.43 -6.64 -5.48
N PHE A 141 3.42 -7.47 -5.21
CA PHE A 141 2.12 -7.03 -4.68
C PHE A 141 1.33 -8.20 -4.09
N ASN A 142 0.30 -7.90 -3.29
CA ASN A 142 -0.72 -8.85 -2.88
C ASN A 142 -1.78 -9.00 -3.98
N ARG A 143 -2.13 -10.22 -4.39
CA ARG A 143 -3.17 -10.46 -5.40
C ARG A 143 -4.55 -10.20 -4.81
N LEU A 144 -5.25 -9.21 -5.32
CA LEU A 144 -6.57 -8.80 -4.83
C LEU A 144 -7.61 -8.82 -5.95
N VAL A 145 -8.88 -8.83 -5.57
CA VAL A 145 -10.01 -8.59 -6.49
C VAL A 145 -10.78 -7.37 -5.98
N ALA A 146 -11.13 -6.43 -6.85
CA ALA A 146 -11.96 -5.30 -6.44
C ALA A 146 -13.38 -5.77 -6.08
N LYS A 147 -13.96 -5.23 -5.00
CA LYS A 147 -15.36 -5.48 -4.67
C LYS A 147 -16.30 -4.78 -5.67
N PRO A 148 -17.54 -5.28 -5.86
CA PRO A 148 -18.55 -4.54 -6.61
C PRO A 148 -18.72 -3.10 -6.06
N GLY A 149 -18.75 -2.11 -6.96
CA GLY A 149 -18.87 -0.70 -6.60
C GLY A 149 -17.55 -0.02 -6.17
N ALA A 150 -16.46 -0.77 -5.99
CA ALA A 150 -15.14 -0.19 -5.79
C ALA A 150 -14.55 0.30 -7.12
N THR A 151 -13.65 1.27 -7.05
CA THR A 151 -12.97 1.84 -8.21
C THR A 151 -11.51 1.39 -8.24
N VAL A 152 -11.10 0.69 -9.29
CA VAL A 152 -9.69 0.38 -9.54
C VAL A 152 -9.05 1.59 -10.23
N VAL A 153 -8.18 2.28 -9.50
CA VAL A 153 -7.46 3.48 -10.00
C VAL A 153 -6.19 3.07 -10.73
N LEU A 154 -5.41 2.17 -10.14
CA LEU A 154 -4.16 1.66 -10.69
C LEU A 154 -4.22 0.14 -10.76
N SER A 155 -3.57 -0.42 -11.77
CA SER A 155 -3.38 -1.86 -11.92
C SER A 155 -1.91 -2.20 -12.17
N ALA A 156 -1.49 -3.40 -11.80
CA ALA A 156 -0.17 -3.93 -12.07
C ALA A 156 -0.20 -4.75 -13.35
N ARG A 157 0.75 -4.52 -14.27
CA ARG A 157 0.99 -5.38 -15.43
C ARG A 157 2.38 -5.97 -15.40
N ARG A 158 2.42 -7.30 -15.32
CA ARG A 158 3.65 -8.09 -15.41
C ARG A 158 4.07 -8.26 -16.87
N PHE A 159 5.38 -8.30 -17.11
CA PHE A 159 5.98 -8.54 -18.40
C PHE A 159 6.91 -9.74 -18.33
N GLU A 160 6.80 -10.63 -19.30
CA GLU A 160 7.83 -11.62 -19.57
C GLU A 160 8.94 -10.95 -20.38
N VAL A 161 10.17 -11.03 -19.88
CA VAL A 161 11.35 -10.44 -20.52
C VAL A 161 12.27 -11.54 -21.03
N CYS A 162 12.48 -11.57 -22.34
CA CYS A 162 13.37 -12.52 -22.99
C CYS A 162 14.56 -11.81 -23.61
N HIS A 163 15.77 -12.32 -23.36
CA HIS A 163 16.99 -11.86 -24.02
C HIS A 163 17.44 -12.91 -25.04
N SER A 164 17.46 -12.53 -26.32
CA SER A 164 17.94 -13.39 -27.40
C SER A 164 18.51 -12.53 -28.52
N GLN A 165 19.55 -13.01 -29.20
CA GLN A 165 20.19 -12.31 -30.32
C GLN A 165 20.57 -10.84 -29.99
N ASN A 166 21.09 -10.61 -28.77
CA ASN A 166 21.46 -9.27 -28.27
C ASN A 166 20.29 -8.26 -28.22
N LYS A 167 19.04 -8.76 -28.08
CA LYS A 167 17.83 -7.95 -28.00
C LYS A 167 16.95 -8.42 -26.83
N PHE A 168 16.43 -7.46 -26.08
CA PHE A 168 15.37 -7.70 -25.10
C PHE A 168 14.00 -7.56 -25.76
N THR A 169 13.11 -8.53 -25.49
CA THR A 169 11.70 -8.49 -25.86
C THR A 169 10.88 -8.49 -24.59
N PHE A 170 9.88 -7.62 -24.52
CA PHE A 170 8.96 -7.47 -23.39
C PHE A 170 7.56 -7.87 -23.85
N THR A 171 7.02 -8.93 -23.26
CA THR A 171 5.68 -9.43 -23.58
C THR A 171 4.77 -9.17 -22.39
N PRO A 172 3.75 -8.30 -22.50
CA PRO A 172 2.84 -8.04 -21.39
C PRO A 172 1.96 -9.27 -21.11
N ALA A 173 1.71 -9.54 -19.83
CA ALA A 173 0.65 -10.46 -19.44
C ALA A 173 -0.71 -9.94 -19.95
N GLU A 174 -1.59 -10.83 -20.40
CA GLU A 174 -2.89 -10.44 -20.97
C GLU A 174 -3.79 -9.68 -19.97
N LYS A 175 -3.74 -10.08 -18.70
CA LYS A 175 -4.56 -9.51 -17.63
C LYS A 175 -3.71 -8.65 -16.70
N THR A 176 -4.31 -7.56 -16.24
CA THR A 176 -3.82 -6.76 -15.12
C THR A 176 -4.37 -7.29 -13.81
N GLU A 177 -3.66 -6.96 -12.72
CA GLU A 177 -4.13 -7.15 -11.35
C GLU A 177 -4.42 -5.80 -10.67
N PRO A 178 -5.51 -5.65 -9.90
CA PRO A 178 -5.80 -4.41 -9.17
C PRO A 178 -4.64 -4.04 -8.23
N LEU A 179 -4.20 -2.78 -8.31
CA LEU A 179 -3.07 -2.28 -7.51
C LEU A 179 -3.48 -1.16 -6.56
N LEU A 180 -4.28 -0.19 -7.00
CA LEU A 180 -4.89 0.80 -6.11
C LEU A 180 -6.40 0.74 -6.29
N VAL A 181 -7.10 0.34 -5.24
CA VAL A 181 -8.56 0.22 -5.24
C VAL A 181 -9.12 1.13 -4.15
N VAL A 182 -10.08 1.97 -4.52
CA VAL A 182 -10.75 2.90 -3.60
C VAL A 182 -12.24 2.61 -3.51
N GLY A 183 -12.83 2.92 -2.36
CA GLY A 183 -14.27 2.80 -2.13
C GLY A 183 -14.68 3.52 -0.85
N CYS A 184 -15.86 3.17 -0.36
CA CYS A 184 -16.40 3.71 0.88
C CYS A 184 -16.87 2.58 1.80
N TYR A 185 -16.79 2.81 3.11
CA TYR A 185 -17.46 2.01 4.13
C TYR A 185 -18.20 2.95 5.07
N GLY A 186 -19.54 2.94 5.00
CA GLY A 186 -20.34 4.01 5.61
C GLY A 186 -19.98 5.38 5.03
N LYS A 187 -19.57 6.30 5.90
CA LYS A 187 -19.10 7.65 5.53
C LYS A 187 -17.59 7.73 5.29
N GLY A 188 -16.83 6.69 5.66
CA GLY A 188 -15.37 6.68 5.54
C GLY A 188 -14.91 6.31 4.14
N LEU A 189 -13.84 6.97 3.71
CA LEU A 189 -13.12 6.61 2.49
C LEU A 189 -12.12 5.50 2.81
N VAL A 190 -12.14 4.44 1.99
CA VAL A 190 -11.25 3.28 2.16
C VAL A 190 -10.41 3.06 0.91
N ALA A 191 -9.14 2.73 1.10
CA ALA A 191 -8.20 2.44 0.02
C ALA A 191 -7.38 1.19 0.33
N ALA A 192 -7.14 0.40 -0.70
CA ALA A 192 -6.21 -0.72 -0.69
C ALA A 192 -5.16 -0.48 -1.77
N PHE A 193 -3.90 -0.30 -1.37
CA PHE A 193 -2.75 -0.26 -2.25
C PHE A 193 -2.02 -1.59 -2.13
N ALA A 194 -2.00 -2.39 -3.19
CA ALA A 194 -1.63 -3.80 -3.14
C ALA A 194 -0.11 -4.03 -3.15
N THR A 195 0.69 -3.04 -3.53
CA THR A 195 2.14 -3.07 -3.40
C THR A 195 2.57 -2.26 -2.18
N ASP A 196 3.87 -2.24 -1.94
CA ASP A 196 4.50 -1.67 -0.75
C ASP A 196 5.00 -0.24 -1.04
N VAL A 197 5.20 0.54 0.01
CA VAL A 197 5.85 1.86 0.00
C VAL A 197 7.31 1.79 0.45
N ALA A 198 7.76 0.63 0.94
CA ALA A 198 9.13 0.38 1.34
C ALA A 198 9.71 -0.88 0.65
N PRO A 199 11.04 -1.12 0.77
CA PRO A 199 11.66 -2.30 0.20
C PRO A 199 11.11 -3.61 0.77
N HIS A 200 10.99 -4.66 -0.03
CA HIS A 200 11.52 -4.79 -1.40
C HIS A 200 10.47 -4.59 -2.51
N TRP A 201 9.18 -4.56 -2.19
CA TRP A 201 8.11 -4.54 -3.19
C TRP A 201 7.85 -3.19 -3.82
N VAL A 202 8.21 -2.08 -3.16
CA VAL A 202 8.14 -0.75 -3.76
C VAL A 202 8.91 -0.69 -5.09
N GLY A 203 9.98 -1.48 -5.25
CA GLY A 203 10.74 -1.58 -6.50
C GLY A 203 11.21 -0.20 -6.98
N GLY A 204 11.12 0.07 -8.29
CA GLY A 204 11.50 1.36 -8.85
C GLY A 204 10.51 2.49 -8.58
N LEU A 205 9.33 2.21 -8.00
CA LEU A 205 8.36 3.25 -7.63
C LEU A 205 8.97 4.22 -6.61
N VAL A 206 9.84 3.74 -5.72
CA VAL A 206 10.51 4.58 -4.70
C VAL A 206 11.41 5.64 -5.32
N ASP A 207 11.92 5.37 -6.52
CA ASP A 207 12.80 6.26 -7.27
C ASP A 207 12.10 7.03 -8.38
N TRP A 208 10.77 6.95 -8.43
CA TRP A 208 10.00 7.52 -9.54
C TRP A 208 10.10 9.05 -9.57
N GLY A 209 10.61 9.58 -10.68
CA GLY A 209 10.78 11.01 -10.88
C GLY A 209 12.07 11.36 -11.59
N ASP A 210 12.32 12.66 -11.72
CA ASP A 210 13.54 13.24 -12.29
C ASP A 210 14.33 14.04 -11.24
N ARG A 211 13.80 14.15 -10.02
CA ARG A 211 14.41 14.82 -8.88
C ARG A 211 14.35 13.94 -7.65
N ARG A 212 15.23 14.23 -6.70
CA ARG A 212 15.33 13.55 -5.41
C ARG A 212 14.77 14.40 -4.30
N ILE A 213 14.08 13.77 -3.36
CA ILE A 213 13.58 14.36 -2.13
C ILE A 213 14.26 13.64 -0.97
N THR A 214 15.04 14.39 -0.21
CA THR A 214 15.60 13.94 1.07
C THR A 214 14.59 14.24 2.16
N ALA A 215 14.17 13.20 2.89
CA ALA A 215 13.14 13.31 3.91
C ALA A 215 13.55 12.52 5.16
N GLN A 216 13.29 13.10 6.33
CA GLN A 216 13.59 12.45 7.60
C GLN A 216 12.55 12.86 8.64
N ALA A 217 11.78 11.90 9.12
CA ALA A 217 10.92 12.12 10.27
C ALA A 217 11.72 12.09 11.59
N PRO A 218 11.27 12.78 12.66
CA PRO A 218 11.88 12.67 13.98
C PRO A 218 12.01 11.21 14.44
N GLY A 219 13.24 10.79 14.76
CA GLY A 219 13.55 9.43 15.23
C GLY A 219 13.64 8.37 14.13
N ALA A 220 13.37 8.72 12.87
CA ALA A 220 13.54 7.85 11.72
C ALA A 220 14.93 7.99 11.06
N ASN A 221 15.30 6.99 10.26
CA ASN A 221 16.42 7.17 9.34
C ASN A 221 16.06 8.17 8.24
N GLU A 222 17.05 8.87 7.72
CA GLU A 222 16.88 9.66 6.51
C GLU A 222 16.63 8.73 5.31
N VAL A 223 15.73 9.14 4.43
CA VAL A 223 15.48 8.50 3.14
C VAL A 223 15.65 9.51 2.02
N GLU A 224 16.11 9.04 0.87
CA GLU A 224 16.11 9.81 -0.37
C GLU A 224 15.25 9.07 -1.39
N VAL A 225 14.20 9.72 -1.89
CA VAL A 225 13.20 9.12 -2.79
C VAL A 225 12.95 9.99 -4.01
N GLY A 226 12.29 9.43 -5.03
CA GLY A 226 11.89 10.17 -6.22
C GLY A 226 10.78 11.18 -5.94
N ASN A 227 10.80 12.33 -6.60
CA ASN A 227 9.83 13.40 -6.38
C ASN A 227 8.38 13.10 -6.84
N ARG A 228 8.14 11.98 -7.53
CA ARG A 228 6.79 11.50 -7.88
C ARG A 228 6.33 10.37 -6.97
N HIS A 229 7.26 9.76 -6.24
CA HIS A 229 6.96 8.82 -5.16
C HIS A 229 6.47 9.56 -3.92
N ALA A 230 7.21 10.61 -3.53
CA ALA A 230 6.91 11.44 -2.39
C ALA A 230 5.66 12.27 -2.60
#